data_AF-A0A424JXC4-F1
#
_entry.id   AF-A0A424JXC4-F1
#
_cell.length_a   1.000
_cell.length_b   1.000
_cell.length_c   1.000
_cell.angle_alpha   90.00
_cell.angle_beta   90.00
_cell.angle_gamma   90.00
#
_symmetry.space_group_name_H-M   'P 1'
#
loop_
_entity.id
_entity.type
_entity.pdbx_description
1 polymer ?
#
loop_
_entity_poly.entity_id
_entity_poly.type
_entity_poly.pdbx_seq_one_letter_code
_entity_poly.pdbx_strand_id
1 'polypeptide(L)'
;QSQMASRWGPFWLVTGVVFLLYVLWGPIVQAGQRNATLRRYPSAALFEGEVAEVATRERIENRHEQADSRGKLELVENRRTWMLLELEDEDGYLGRLAFPMDKKHQVIRQGTVVRCLVLSDRKDFSRVSALSDAWIPGLRLWVGDYPFLLRPAFEELCQLRLARR
;
A
#
# COMPACT_ATOMS: atom_id res chain seq x y z
N GLN A 1 9.86 42.87 -36.85
CA GLN A 1 9.84 41.39 -36.80
C GLN A 1 9.13 40.85 -35.54
N SER A 2 8.08 41.51 -35.04
CA SER A 2 7.43 41.18 -33.75
C SER A 2 5.99 40.64 -33.87
N GLN A 3 5.42 40.51 -35.08
CA GLN A 3 4.03 40.07 -35.24
C GLN A 3 3.83 38.55 -35.44
N MET A 4 4.87 37.78 -35.82
CA MET A 4 4.74 36.32 -35.96
C MET A 4 4.70 35.58 -34.61
N ALA A 5 5.28 36.15 -33.55
CA ALA A 5 5.27 35.55 -32.21
C ALA A 5 3.86 35.56 -31.57
N SER A 6 2.98 36.53 -31.89
CA SER A 6 1.69 36.67 -31.21
C SER A 6 0.64 35.64 -31.66
N ARG A 7 0.66 35.22 -32.94
CA ARG A 7 -0.33 34.27 -33.49
C ARG A 7 -0.12 32.83 -32.99
N TRP A 8 1.11 32.47 -32.65
CA TRP A 8 1.49 31.12 -32.20
C TRP A 8 1.65 31.01 -30.68
N GLY A 9 1.61 32.13 -29.96
CA GLY A 9 1.71 32.19 -28.50
C GLY A 9 0.73 31.25 -27.77
N PRO A 10 -0.57 31.24 -28.12
CA PRO A 10 -1.53 30.32 -27.48
C PRO A 10 -1.21 28.84 -27.71
N PHE A 11 -0.73 28.48 -28.91
CA PHE A 11 -0.36 27.11 -29.25
C PHE A 11 0.85 26.62 -28.43
N TRP A 12 1.89 27.46 -28.33
CA TRP A 12 3.06 27.15 -27.50
C TRP A 12 2.74 27.11 -26.01
N LEU A 13 1.83 27.96 -25.53
CA LEU A 13 1.35 27.95 -24.15
C LEU A 13 0.65 26.63 -23.82
N VAL A 14 -0.32 26.22 -24.63
CA VAL A 14 -1.04 24.95 -24.43
C VAL A 14 -0.08 23.76 -24.46
N THR A 15 0.83 23.74 -25.43
CA THR A 15 1.83 22.67 -25.54
C THR A 15 2.73 22.61 -24.30
N GLY A 16 3.24 23.77 -23.85
CA GLY A 16 4.05 23.86 -22.64
C GLY A 16 3.30 23.40 -21.38
N VAL A 17 2.03 23.76 -21.23
CA VAL A 17 1.18 23.29 -20.14
C VAL A 17 1.00 21.77 -20.19
N VAL A 18 0.77 21.18 -21.36
CA VAL A 18 0.63 19.71 -21.50
C VAL A 18 1.92 18.99 -21.10
N PHE A 19 3.09 19.46 -21.55
CA PHE A 19 4.38 18.87 -21.15
C PHE A 19 4.69 19.07 -19.67
N LEU A 20 4.29 20.20 -19.07
CA LEU A 20 4.43 20.42 -17.64
C LEU A 20 3.52 19.48 -16.83
N LEU A 21 2.29 19.27 -17.28
CA LEU A 21 1.34 18.34 -16.69
C LEU A 21 1.75 16.88 -16.88
N TYR A 22 2.54 16.54 -17.91
CA TYR A 22 3.04 15.17 -18.15
C TYR A 22 3.77 14.61 -16.93
N VAL A 23 4.59 15.43 -16.25
CA VAL A 23 5.35 15.01 -15.05
C VAL A 23 4.42 14.61 -13.88
N LEU A 24 3.21 15.20 -13.80
CA LEU A 24 2.25 14.90 -12.74
C LEU A 24 1.61 13.51 -12.87
N TRP A 25 1.74 12.85 -14.03
CA TRP A 25 1.19 11.52 -14.25
C TRP A 25 2.00 10.40 -13.60
N GLY A 26 3.28 10.61 -13.30
CA GLY A 26 4.16 9.57 -12.72
C GLY A 26 3.54 8.86 -11.51
N PRO A 27 3.15 9.59 -10.44
CA PRO A 27 2.49 9.00 -9.27
C PRO A 27 1.16 8.32 -9.58
N ILE A 28 0.38 8.87 -10.51
CA ILE A 28 -0.93 8.34 -10.92
C ILE A 28 -0.75 6.99 -11.63
N VAL A 29 0.19 6.90 -12.55
CA VAL A 29 0.53 5.67 -13.27
C VAL A 29 1.06 4.62 -12.30
N GLN A 30 1.96 5.01 -11.38
CA GLN A 30 2.50 4.09 -10.38
C GLN A 30 1.40 3.54 -9.45
N ALA A 31 0.49 4.40 -8.98
CA ALA A 31 -0.68 3.98 -8.20
C ALA A 31 -1.60 3.05 -9.02
N GLY A 32 -1.84 3.38 -10.29
CA GLY A 32 -2.60 2.56 -11.23
C GLY A 32 -2.01 1.16 -11.41
N GLN A 33 -0.70 1.05 -11.57
CA GLN A 33 0.01 -0.23 -11.68
C GLN A 33 -0.12 -1.06 -10.40
N ARG A 34 0.08 -0.46 -9.22
CA ARG A 34 -0.12 -1.17 -7.94
C ARG A 34 -1.54 -1.69 -7.81
N ASN A 35 -2.53 -0.84 -8.09
CA ASN A 35 -3.95 -1.21 -8.01
C ASN A 35 -4.34 -2.30 -9.03
N ALA A 36 -3.75 -2.29 -10.23
CA ALA A 36 -4.01 -3.30 -11.25
C ALA A 36 -3.62 -4.71 -10.79
N THR A 37 -2.56 -4.85 -9.98
CA THR A 37 -2.13 -6.14 -9.40
C THR A 37 -3.22 -6.81 -8.57
N LEU A 38 -4.05 -6.02 -7.87
CA LEU A 38 -5.18 -6.55 -7.10
C LEU A 38 -6.48 -6.63 -7.92
N ARG A 39 -6.70 -5.69 -8.85
CA ARG A 39 -7.91 -5.69 -9.71
C ARG A 39 -8.03 -6.90 -10.63
N ARG A 40 -6.95 -7.66 -10.85
CA ARG A 40 -6.99 -8.90 -11.61
C ARG A 40 -7.83 -9.98 -10.96
N TYR A 41 -8.02 -9.92 -9.63
CA TYR A 41 -8.78 -10.92 -8.89
C TYR A 41 -10.29 -10.70 -9.04
N PRO A 42 -11.06 -11.69 -9.52
CA PRO A 42 -12.49 -11.57 -9.76
C PRO A 42 -13.34 -11.59 -8.48
N SER A 43 -12.78 -12.03 -7.36
CA SER A 43 -13.51 -12.18 -6.09
C SER A 43 -12.74 -11.54 -4.94
N ALA A 44 -13.47 -10.81 -4.10
CA ALA A 44 -12.96 -10.22 -2.88
C ALA A 44 -14.00 -10.37 -1.76
N ALA A 45 -13.53 -10.61 -0.54
CA ALA A 45 -14.37 -10.73 0.64
C ALA A 45 -13.74 -9.99 1.83
N LEU A 46 -14.61 -9.53 2.72
CA LEU A 46 -14.18 -9.10 4.04
C LEU A 46 -13.94 -10.34 4.90
N PHE A 47 -12.79 -10.39 5.54
CA PHE A 47 -12.38 -11.52 6.35
C PHE A 47 -11.96 -11.06 7.75
N GLU A 48 -12.30 -11.84 8.76
CA GLU A 48 -11.85 -11.66 10.14
C GLU A 48 -11.04 -12.89 10.54
N GLY A 49 -9.80 -12.66 10.97
CA GLY A 49 -8.91 -13.70 11.45
C GLY A 49 -8.03 -13.17 12.58
N GLU A 50 -7.02 -13.94 12.95
CA GLU A 50 -6.11 -13.61 14.02
C GLU A 50 -4.66 -13.58 13.53
N VAL A 51 -3.84 -12.80 14.22
CA VAL A 51 -2.39 -12.79 14.00
C VAL A 51 -1.81 -14.06 14.61
N ALA A 52 -1.35 -14.98 13.76
CA ALA A 52 -0.68 -16.22 14.16
C ALA A 52 0.77 -15.96 14.60
N GLU A 53 1.50 -15.13 13.85
CA GLU A 53 2.90 -14.82 14.13
C GLU A 53 3.22 -13.36 13.80
N VAL A 54 4.11 -12.76 14.59
CA VAL A 54 4.66 -11.42 14.37
C VAL A 54 6.17 -11.53 14.23
N ALA A 55 6.68 -11.18 13.05
CA ALA A 55 8.12 -11.09 12.79
C ALA A 55 8.50 -9.69 12.29
N THR A 56 9.78 -9.33 12.44
CA THR A 56 10.34 -8.09 11.90
C THR A 56 11.57 -8.38 11.05
N ARG A 57 11.77 -7.59 10.00
CA ARG A 57 12.91 -7.73 9.08
C ARG A 57 13.38 -6.36 8.63
N GLU A 58 14.68 -6.12 8.68
CA GLU A 58 15.26 -4.94 8.04
C GLU A 58 15.36 -5.12 6.52
N ARG A 59 14.96 -4.08 5.79
CA ARG A 59 15.06 -4.03 4.33
C ARG A 59 15.73 -2.72 3.91
N ILE A 60 16.66 -2.81 2.98
CA ILE A 60 17.25 -1.63 2.32
C ILE A 60 16.20 -1.13 1.31
N GLU A 61 15.64 0.05 1.55
CA GLU A 61 14.63 0.66 0.65
C GLU A 61 15.28 1.46 -0.46
N ASN A 62 16.35 2.21 -0.15
CA ASN A 62 17.07 3.03 -1.11
C ASN A 62 18.57 3.02 -0.84
N ARG A 63 19.35 3.09 -1.91
CA ARG A 63 20.80 3.22 -1.90
C ARG A 63 21.17 4.38 -2.80
N HIS A 64 21.70 5.45 -2.22
CA HIS A 64 22.12 6.63 -2.96
C HIS A 64 23.57 6.98 -2.65
N GLU A 65 24.29 7.47 -3.65
CA GLU A 65 25.63 8.04 -3.49
C GLU A 65 25.49 9.53 -3.20
N GLN A 66 26.04 9.98 -2.08
CA GLN A 66 26.05 11.38 -1.69
C GLN A 66 27.49 11.82 -1.45
N ALA A 67 27.87 12.99 -1.94
CA ALA A 67 29.17 13.56 -1.62
C ALA A 67 29.14 14.14 -0.19
N ASP A 68 30.06 13.70 0.68
CA ASP A 68 30.29 14.35 1.97
C ASP A 68 30.80 15.79 1.74
N SER A 69 30.77 16.62 2.79
CA SER A 69 31.34 17.97 2.90
C SER A 69 32.76 18.14 2.33
N ARG A 70 33.51 17.03 2.18
CA ARG A 70 34.87 16.97 1.60
C ARG A 70 34.91 16.51 0.14
N GLY A 71 33.76 16.34 -0.53
CA GLY A 71 33.66 15.92 -1.92
C GLY A 71 33.88 14.42 -2.18
N LYS A 72 33.95 13.60 -1.13
CA LYS A 72 34.08 12.14 -1.25
C LYS A 72 32.69 11.52 -1.39
N LEU A 73 32.51 10.67 -2.39
CA LEU A 73 31.27 9.90 -2.55
C LEU A 73 31.15 8.88 -1.42
N GLU A 74 30.09 9.01 -0.62
CA GLU A 74 29.68 8.08 0.41
C GLU A 74 28.38 7.39 0.01
N LEU A 75 28.32 6.10 0.30
CA LEU A 75 27.14 5.30 0.04
C LEU A 75 26.19 5.38 1.24
N VAL A 76 25.04 6.03 1.06
CA VAL A 76 24.00 6.11 2.08
C VAL A 76 22.91 5.08 1.78
N GLU A 77 22.79 4.09 2.67
CA GLU A 77 21.72 3.08 2.64
C GLU A 77 20.58 3.49 3.59
N ASN A 78 19.39 3.74 3.05
CA ASN A 78 18.21 3.95 3.86
C ASN A 78 17.59 2.58 4.19
N ARG A 79 17.74 2.15 5.45
CA ARG A 79 17.17 0.91 5.97
C ARG A 79 15.86 1.21 6.68
N ARG A 80 14.83 0.42 6.36
CA ARG A 80 13.55 0.46 7.05
C ARG A 80 13.22 -0.90 7.63
N THR A 81 12.75 -0.92 8.87
CA THR A 81 12.22 -2.13 9.48
C THR A 81 10.82 -2.39 8.93
N TRP A 82 10.60 -3.60 8.46
CA TRP A 82 9.32 -4.12 8.02
C TRP A 82 8.79 -5.10 9.05
N MET A 83 7.48 -5.07 9.28
CA MET A 83 6.76 -6.03 10.10
C MET A 83 6.08 -7.04 9.17
N LEU A 84 6.14 -8.31 9.53
CA LEU A 84 5.53 -9.43 8.84
C LEU A 84 4.53 -10.05 9.81
N LEU A 85 3.27 -10.07 9.42
CA LEU A 85 2.19 -10.71 10.15
C LEU A 85 1.74 -11.93 9.38
N GLU A 86 1.77 -13.10 10.01
CA GLU A 86 1.08 -14.27 9.51
C GLU A 86 -0.31 -14.28 10.10
N LEU A 87 -1.31 -14.49 9.25
CA LEU A 87 -2.72 -14.50 9.63
C LEU A 87 -3.26 -15.91 9.50
N GLU A 88 -4.11 -16.27 10.46
CA GLU A 88 -4.82 -17.53 10.49
C GLU A 88 -6.30 -17.34 10.82
N ASP A 89 -7.07 -18.37 10.54
CA ASP A 89 -8.48 -18.50 10.85
C ASP A 89 -8.80 -19.89 11.43
N GLU A 90 -10.08 -20.20 11.60
CA GLU A 90 -10.56 -21.49 12.09
C GLU A 90 -10.17 -22.68 11.19
N ASP A 91 -9.99 -22.44 9.89
CA ASP A 91 -9.59 -23.44 8.89
C ASP A 91 -8.04 -23.53 8.73
N GLY A 92 -7.30 -22.61 9.36
CA GLY A 92 -5.85 -22.59 9.45
C GLY A 92 -5.21 -21.36 8.79
N TYR A 93 -4.14 -21.56 8.02
CA TYR A 93 -3.35 -20.46 7.46
C TYR A 93 -4.12 -19.66 6.39
N LEU A 94 -4.22 -18.35 6.58
CA LEU A 94 -4.88 -17.44 5.65
C LEU A 94 -3.90 -16.78 4.68
N GLY A 95 -2.78 -16.27 5.20
CA GLY A 95 -1.84 -15.50 4.40
C GLY A 95 -0.87 -14.66 5.24
N ARG A 96 -0.05 -13.86 4.55
CA ARG A 96 0.94 -12.98 5.18
C ARG A 96 0.75 -11.54 4.74
N LEU A 97 0.80 -10.61 5.69
CA LEU A 97 0.91 -9.18 5.45
C LEU A 97 2.31 -8.69 5.79
N ALA A 98 2.92 -7.94 4.88
CA ALA A 98 4.20 -7.30 5.12
C ALA A 98 4.05 -5.80 4.91
N PHE A 99 4.45 -5.00 5.89
CA PHE A 99 4.31 -3.55 5.80
C PHE A 99 5.43 -2.84 6.56
N PRO A 100 5.71 -1.57 6.22
CA PRO A 100 6.71 -0.80 6.94
C PRO A 100 6.28 -0.56 8.40
N MET A 101 7.20 -0.83 9.32
CA MET A 101 6.95 -0.74 10.75
C MET A 101 7.04 0.71 11.24
N ASP A 102 6.03 1.12 12.02
CA ASP A 102 6.01 2.39 12.76
C ASP A 102 5.96 2.06 14.26
N LYS A 103 6.26 3.05 15.12
CA LYS A 103 6.20 2.87 16.59
C LYS A 103 4.85 2.33 17.07
N LYS A 104 3.75 2.81 16.48
CA LYS A 104 2.38 2.38 16.78
C LYS A 104 2.13 0.90 16.47
N HIS A 105 2.89 0.26 15.60
CA HIS A 105 2.71 -1.16 15.26
C HIS A 105 3.36 -2.11 16.28
N GLN A 106 4.20 -1.60 17.19
CA GLN A 106 4.90 -2.43 18.20
C GLN A 106 3.98 -3.12 19.20
N VAL A 107 2.74 -2.63 19.35
CA VAL A 107 1.74 -3.21 20.25
C VAL A 107 1.03 -4.43 19.65
N ILE A 108 1.24 -4.74 18.37
CA ILE A 108 0.64 -5.91 17.73
C ILE A 108 1.28 -7.19 18.31
N ARG A 109 0.44 -8.15 18.67
CA ARG A 109 0.82 -9.43 19.28
C ARG A 109 0.06 -10.58 18.60
N GLN A 110 0.55 -11.80 18.79
CA GLN A 110 -0.18 -13.01 18.41
C GLN A 110 -1.57 -13.04 19.11
N GLY A 111 -2.58 -13.59 18.44
CA GLY A 111 -3.99 -13.59 18.87
C GLY A 111 -4.70 -12.24 18.70
N THR A 112 -4.05 -11.25 18.08
CA THR A 112 -4.72 -9.97 17.79
C THR A 112 -5.71 -10.16 16.63
N VAL A 113 -6.98 -9.85 16.87
CA VAL A 113 -8.01 -9.88 15.82
C VAL A 113 -7.70 -8.85 14.74
N VAL A 114 -7.71 -9.30 13.50
CA VAL A 114 -7.48 -8.48 12.31
C VAL A 114 -8.58 -8.68 11.29
N ARG A 115 -9.01 -7.57 10.70
CA ARG A 115 -10.00 -7.56 9.62
C ARG A 115 -9.33 -7.12 8.34
N CYS A 116 -9.38 -7.94 7.31
CA CYS A 116 -8.68 -7.67 6.07
C CYS A 116 -9.56 -7.94 4.85
N LEU A 117 -9.13 -7.41 3.71
CA LEU A 117 -9.71 -7.78 2.43
C LEU A 117 -8.91 -8.94 1.83
N VAL A 118 -9.56 -10.09 1.68
CA VAL A 118 -9.02 -11.25 0.97
C VAL A 118 -9.44 -11.19 -0.49
N LEU A 119 -8.52 -11.53 -1.39
CA LEU A 119 -8.78 -11.61 -2.82
C LEU A 119 -8.47 -13.02 -3.32
N SER A 120 -9.30 -13.52 -4.23
CA SER A 120 -9.16 -14.86 -4.80
C SER A 120 -9.54 -14.89 -6.28
N ASP A 121 -8.90 -15.80 -6.99
CA ASP A 121 -9.30 -16.21 -8.35
C ASP A 121 -10.56 -17.10 -8.34
N ARG A 122 -10.91 -17.66 -7.18
CA ARG A 122 -12.05 -18.55 -6.99
C ARG A 122 -13.12 -17.89 -6.14
N LYS A 123 -14.38 -18.08 -6.52
CA LYS A 123 -15.54 -17.53 -5.80
C LYS A 123 -15.78 -18.18 -4.43
N ASP A 124 -15.29 -19.41 -4.25
CA ASP A 124 -15.44 -20.17 -3.02
C ASP A 124 -14.37 -19.84 -1.97
N PHE A 125 -13.38 -19.00 -2.30
CA PHE A 125 -12.25 -18.68 -1.44
C PHE A 125 -11.48 -19.91 -0.91
N SER A 126 -11.62 -21.07 -1.57
CA SER A 126 -10.85 -22.31 -1.25
C SER A 126 -9.34 -22.10 -1.26
N ARG A 127 -8.90 -21.03 -1.93
CA ARG A 127 -7.53 -20.52 -1.87
C ARG A 127 -7.57 -19.00 -1.86
N VAL A 128 -6.97 -18.40 -0.84
CA VAL A 128 -6.70 -16.96 -0.83
C VAL A 128 -5.48 -16.68 -1.71
N SER A 129 -5.65 -15.81 -2.71
CA SER A 129 -4.59 -15.46 -3.66
C SER A 129 -3.79 -14.24 -3.22
N ALA A 130 -4.44 -13.28 -2.54
CA ALA A 130 -3.80 -12.09 -2.03
C ALA A 130 -4.56 -11.49 -0.84
N LEU A 131 -3.83 -10.75 -0.01
CA LEU A 131 -4.35 -9.86 1.03
C LEU A 131 -3.98 -8.43 0.64
N SER A 132 -4.86 -7.47 0.88
CA SER A 132 -4.55 -6.05 0.64
C SER A 132 -4.34 -5.28 1.95
N ASP A 133 -5.25 -4.38 2.28
CA ASP A 133 -5.23 -3.63 3.52
C ASP A 133 -5.93 -4.39 4.63
N ALA A 134 -5.48 -4.15 5.86
CA ALA A 134 -6.10 -4.71 7.05
C ALA A 134 -6.19 -3.69 8.19
N TRP A 135 -7.21 -3.86 9.00
CA TRP A 135 -7.54 -3.03 10.14
C TRP A 135 -7.61 -3.91 11.39
N ILE A 136 -6.94 -3.47 12.45
CA ILE A 136 -6.94 -4.10 13.77
C ILE A 136 -7.89 -3.30 14.66
N PRO A 137 -9.12 -3.78 14.93
CA PRO A 137 -10.15 -2.98 15.60
C PRO A 137 -9.77 -2.63 17.05
N GLY A 138 -9.25 -3.60 17.79
CA GLY A 138 -8.89 -3.43 19.20
C GLY A 138 -7.81 -2.37 19.44
N LEU A 139 -6.95 -2.16 18.45
CA LEU A 139 -5.86 -1.18 18.51
C LEU A 139 -6.18 0.10 17.69
N ARG A 140 -7.24 0.09 16.89
CA ARG A 140 -7.56 1.14 15.88
C ARG A 140 -6.38 1.42 14.94
N LEU A 141 -5.71 0.36 14.51
CA LEU A 141 -4.51 0.45 13.67
C LEU A 141 -4.74 -0.11 12.28
N TRP A 142 -4.15 0.55 11.29
CA TRP A 142 -4.09 0.06 9.91
C TRP A 142 -2.76 -0.59 9.64
N VAL A 143 -2.80 -1.74 8.98
CA VAL A 143 -1.64 -2.50 8.55
C VAL A 143 -1.78 -2.84 7.07
N GLY A 144 -0.70 -2.62 6.31
CA GLY A 144 -0.69 -2.71 4.86
C GLY A 144 0.46 -1.89 4.27
N ASP A 145 1.03 -2.35 3.16
CA ASP A 145 2.18 -1.69 2.51
C ASP A 145 1.77 -0.44 1.71
N TYR A 146 0.54 -0.44 1.19
CA TYR A 146 0.02 0.57 0.29
C TYR A 146 -1.50 0.70 0.50
N PRO A 147 -2.04 1.94 0.58
CA PRO A 147 -3.46 2.15 0.82
C PRO A 147 -4.28 1.90 -0.46
N PHE A 148 -4.77 0.67 -0.65
CA PHE A 148 -5.67 0.36 -1.76
C PHE A 148 -7.11 0.79 -1.46
N LEU A 149 -7.48 0.78 -0.17
CA LEU A 149 -8.82 1.10 0.30
C LEU A 149 -8.89 2.49 0.97
N LEU A 150 -10.05 3.12 0.83
CA LEU A 150 -10.41 4.28 1.63
C LEU A 150 -10.69 3.82 3.06
N ARG A 151 -9.75 4.10 3.96
CA ARG A 151 -9.75 3.60 5.34
C ARG A 151 -11.07 3.84 6.09
N PRO A 152 -11.64 5.06 6.11
CA PRO A 152 -12.87 5.29 6.86
C PRO A 152 -14.05 4.44 6.36
N ALA A 153 -14.17 4.29 5.03
CA ALA A 153 -15.23 3.49 4.43
C ALA A 153 -15.09 1.99 4.74
N PHE A 154 -13.85 1.48 4.79
CA PHE A 154 -13.61 0.09 5.17
C PHE A 154 -13.85 -0.17 6.65
N GLU A 155 -13.45 0.74 7.54
CA GLU A 155 -13.74 0.66 8.97
C GLU A 155 -15.25 0.62 9.22
N GLU A 156 -16.01 1.49 8.55
CA GLU A 156 -17.46 1.52 8.62
C GLU A 156 -18.08 0.20 8.11
N LEU A 157 -17.59 -0.30 6.97
CA LEU A 157 -18.04 -1.59 6.41
C LEU A 157 -17.75 -2.76 7.35
N CYS A 158 -16.59 -2.77 8.01
CA CYS A 158 -16.24 -3.75 9.04
C CYS A 158 -17.22 -3.69 10.21
N GLN A 159 -17.51 -2.49 10.72
CA GLN A 159 -18.44 -2.30 11.83
C GLN A 159 -19.85 -2.76 11.45
N LEU A 160 -20.35 -2.40 10.26
CA LEU A 160 -21.70 -2.75 9.82
C LEU A 160 -21.89 -4.26 9.59
N ARG A 161 -20.91 -4.95 9.00
CA ARG A 161 -21.03 -6.37 8.66
C ARG A 161 -20.64 -7.34 9.74
N LEU A 162 -19.63 -7.00 10.55
CA LEU A 162 -19.08 -7.92 11.55
C LEU A 162 -19.64 -7.67 12.96
N ALA A 163 -20.29 -6.55 13.24
CA ALA A 163 -21.03 -6.36 14.50
C ALA A 163 -22.39 -7.08 14.54
N ARG A 164 -22.81 -7.71 13.43
CA ARG A 164 -24.09 -8.45 13.31
C ARG A 164 -23.93 -9.97 13.49
N ARG A 165 -22.76 -10.44 13.89
CA ARG A 165 -22.54 -11.81 14.37
C ARG A 165 -22.51 -11.79 15.89
#